data_AF-A0A3A8PUQ5-F1
#
_entry.id   AF-A0A3A8PUQ5-F1
#
_cell.length_a   1.000
_cell.length_b   1.000
_cell.length_c   1.000
_cell.angle_alpha   90.00
_cell.angle_beta   90.00
_cell.angle_gamma   90.00
#
_symmetry.space_group_name_H-M   'P 1'
#
loop_
_entity.id
_entity.type
_entity.pdbx_description
1 polymer ?
#
loop_
_entity_poly.entity_id
_entity_poly.type
_entity_poly.pdbx_seq_one_letter_code
_entity_poly.pdbx_strand_id
1 'polypeptide(L)'
;MVIFGSRLFGKCDAIPGLGYVATKFGHINFVPLIPLEGWLVVAEEGNGWRGQAISMSGKSVLTAWARFLFIVVGLGSLLFGFIAFTEMEPGRAIPLGVLALACIGGLIASYKWKWVTHASPERALEIAQEAGIGEEGIAQLRRMYAASEAATVATPAQPWTPPES
;
A
#
# COMPACT_ATOMS: atom_id res chain seq x y z
N MET A 1 -8.73 -4.23 -27.64
CA MET A 1 -7.49 -4.98 -27.40
C MET A 1 -7.49 -5.45 -25.96
N VAL A 2 -7.30 -6.73 -25.70
CA VAL A 2 -7.23 -7.28 -24.32
C VAL A 2 -5.76 -7.37 -23.92
N ILE A 3 -5.39 -6.77 -22.78
CA ILE A 3 -4.01 -6.77 -22.27
C ILE A 3 -3.87 -7.89 -21.23
N PHE A 4 -3.15 -8.94 -21.59
CA PHE A 4 -2.73 -10.01 -20.70
C PHE A 4 -1.28 -9.81 -20.29
N GLY A 5 -0.96 -10.07 -19.03
CA GLY A 5 0.40 -9.97 -18.55
C GLY A 5 0.52 -10.21 -17.05
N SER A 6 1.68 -9.86 -16.51
CA SER A 6 1.92 -9.88 -15.08
C SER A 6 2.45 -8.53 -14.61
N ARG A 7 1.94 -8.03 -13.49
CA ARG A 7 2.37 -6.76 -12.88
C ARG A 7 2.36 -6.88 -11.36
N LEU A 8 3.14 -6.03 -10.71
CA LEU A 8 3.13 -5.90 -9.26
C LEU A 8 1.87 -5.15 -8.79
N PHE A 9 1.18 -5.73 -7.80
CA PHE A 9 0.06 -5.13 -7.10
C PHE A 9 0.27 -5.25 -5.59
N GLY A 10 -0.58 -4.55 -4.83
CA GLY A 10 -0.61 -4.74 -3.38
C GLY A 10 0.62 -4.22 -2.66
N LYS A 11 1.24 -3.13 -3.16
CA LYS A 11 2.36 -2.46 -2.51
C LYS A 11 2.04 -2.18 -1.03
N CYS A 12 2.81 -2.80 -0.16
CA CYS A 12 2.75 -2.73 1.30
C CYS A 12 4.16 -2.86 1.88
N ASP A 13 4.27 -2.78 3.21
CA ASP A 13 5.51 -3.08 3.94
C ASP A 13 6.76 -2.40 3.36
N ALA A 14 6.68 -1.08 3.17
CA ALA A 14 7.84 -0.27 2.82
C ALA A 14 8.87 -0.35 3.95
N ILE A 15 10.09 -0.67 3.58
CA ILE A 15 11.26 -0.77 4.43
C ILE A 15 12.19 0.39 4.06
N PRO A 16 12.40 1.37 4.97
CA PRO A 16 13.25 2.51 4.71
C PRO A 16 14.64 2.10 4.22
N GLY A 17 15.09 2.69 3.11
CA GLY A 17 16.41 2.42 2.54
C GLY A 17 16.57 1.08 1.82
N LEU A 18 15.56 0.20 1.82
CA LEU A 18 15.63 -1.11 1.18
C LEU A 18 14.63 -1.27 0.03
N GLY A 19 13.36 -0.93 0.24
CA GLY A 19 12.33 -1.15 -0.78
C GLY A 19 10.93 -1.31 -0.21
N TYR A 20 10.08 -2.03 -0.93
CA TYR A 20 8.73 -2.35 -0.48
C TYR A 20 8.32 -3.75 -0.96
N VAL A 21 7.33 -4.35 -0.29
CA VAL A 21 6.78 -5.63 -0.70
C VAL A 21 5.63 -5.41 -1.68
N ALA A 22 5.63 -6.16 -2.77
CA ALA A 22 4.50 -6.26 -3.68
C ALA A 22 4.37 -7.69 -4.21
N THR A 23 3.16 -8.07 -4.60
CA THR A 23 2.91 -9.38 -5.20
C THR A 23 2.73 -9.22 -6.70
N LYS A 24 3.43 -10.04 -7.47
CA LYS A 24 3.23 -10.17 -8.91
C LYS A 24 1.94 -10.94 -9.15
N PHE A 25 0.98 -10.33 -9.83
CA PHE A 25 -0.26 -10.99 -10.26
C PHE A 25 -0.28 -11.16 -11.77
N GLY A 26 -0.83 -12.29 -12.22
CA GLY A 26 -1.38 -12.39 -13.57
C GLY A 26 -2.63 -11.51 -13.66
N HIS A 27 -2.73 -10.70 -14.71
CA HIS A 27 -3.85 -9.77 -14.88
C HIS A 27 -4.44 -9.79 -16.29
N ILE A 28 -5.71 -9.41 -16.37
CA ILE A 28 -6.41 -9.08 -17.62
C ILE A 28 -6.88 -7.64 -17.50
N ASN A 29 -6.48 -6.76 -18.42
CA ASN A 29 -6.83 -5.34 -18.38
C ASN A 29 -6.59 -4.69 -17.01
N PHE A 30 -5.44 -5.01 -16.39
CA PHE A 30 -5.04 -4.53 -15.05
C PHE A 30 -5.88 -5.04 -13.87
N VAL A 31 -6.79 -5.99 -14.08
CA VAL A 31 -7.52 -6.68 -13.01
C VAL A 31 -6.61 -7.78 -12.44
N PRO A 32 -6.20 -7.71 -11.16
CA PRO A 32 -5.36 -8.75 -10.55
C PRO A 32 -6.17 -10.02 -10.32
N LEU A 33 -5.82 -11.11 -11.00
CA LEU A 33 -6.58 -12.37 -10.94
C LEU A 33 -5.91 -13.38 -10.01
N ILE A 34 -4.71 -13.82 -10.38
CA ILE A 34 -4.02 -14.91 -9.70
C ILE A 34 -2.67 -14.38 -9.20
N PRO A 35 -2.40 -14.45 -7.88
CA PRO A 35 -1.09 -14.11 -7.36
C PRO A 35 -0.08 -15.17 -7.81
N LEU A 36 1.07 -14.74 -8.29
CA LEU A 36 2.10 -15.60 -8.85
C LEU A 36 3.31 -15.68 -7.92
N GLU A 37 3.79 -14.54 -7.41
CA GLU A 37 5.06 -14.48 -6.68
C GLU A 37 5.15 -13.22 -5.80
N GLY A 38 5.79 -13.31 -4.63
CA GLY A 38 6.11 -12.17 -3.78
C GLY A 38 7.44 -11.53 -4.17
N TRP A 39 7.54 -10.21 -4.09
CA TRP A 39 8.74 -9.47 -4.45
C TRP A 39 9.06 -8.40 -3.40
N LEU A 40 10.33 -8.35 -2.99
CA LEU A 40 10.93 -7.16 -2.39
C LEU A 40 11.46 -6.27 -3.52
N VAL A 41 10.75 -5.18 -3.79
CA VAL A 41 11.04 -4.27 -4.88
C VAL A 41 11.95 -3.16 -4.39
N VAL A 42 13.12 -3.04 -5.02
CA VAL A 42 14.16 -2.07 -4.66
C VAL A 42 14.12 -0.86 -5.60
N ALA A 43 13.75 -1.07 -6.86
CA ALA A 43 13.60 -0.01 -7.84
C ALA A 43 12.53 -0.35 -8.89
N GLU A 44 11.87 0.68 -9.43
CA GLU A 44 10.99 0.57 -10.59
C GLU A 44 11.75 1.10 -11.82
N GLU A 45 11.83 0.32 -12.89
CA GLU A 45 12.61 0.64 -14.10
C GLU A 45 11.67 0.65 -15.32
N GLY A 46 11.12 1.82 -15.64
CA GLY A 46 10.16 1.97 -16.74
C GLY A 46 8.90 1.10 -16.55
N ASN A 47 8.77 0.06 -17.39
CA ASN A 47 7.67 -0.93 -17.29
C ASN A 47 8.04 -2.18 -16.47
N GLY A 48 9.29 -2.28 -16.00
CA GLY A 48 9.79 -3.37 -15.18
C GLY A 48 10.09 -2.95 -13.75
N TRP A 49 10.62 -3.89 -12.97
CA TRP A 49 11.08 -3.65 -11.61
C TRP A 49 12.34 -4.44 -11.35
N ARG A 50 13.13 -3.97 -10.39
CA ARG A 50 14.29 -4.64 -9.85
C ARG A 50 14.04 -4.97 -8.39
N GLY A 51 14.36 -6.20 -8.01
CA GLY A 51 14.09 -6.69 -6.68
C GLY A 51 14.51 -8.14 -6.50
N GLN A 52 14.18 -8.69 -5.34
CA GLN A 52 14.41 -10.08 -5.00
C GLN A 52 13.07 -10.78 -4.79
N ALA A 53 12.93 -11.99 -5.33
CA ALA A 53 11.77 -12.83 -5.06
C ALA A 53 11.80 -13.27 -3.59
N ILE A 54 10.64 -13.17 -2.94
CA ILE A 54 10.40 -13.58 -1.55
C ILE A 54 9.11 -14.42 -1.49
N SER A 55 8.87 -15.10 -0.37
CA SER A 55 7.60 -15.79 -0.17
C SER A 55 6.43 -14.83 -0.29
N MET A 56 5.34 -15.36 -0.81
CA MET A 56 4.14 -14.57 -1.06
C MET A 56 3.60 -13.97 0.24
N SER A 57 3.51 -12.64 0.30
CA SER A 57 2.94 -11.93 1.45
C SER A 57 1.42 -11.88 1.34
N GLY A 58 0.72 -12.61 2.22
CA GLY A 58 -0.74 -12.55 2.31
C GLY A 58 -1.27 -11.13 2.51
N LYS A 59 -0.54 -10.28 3.24
CA LYS A 59 -0.87 -8.86 3.43
C LYS A 59 -0.84 -8.10 2.10
N SER A 60 0.15 -8.35 1.25
CA SER A 60 0.24 -7.74 -0.08
C SER A 60 -0.91 -8.19 -0.99
N VAL A 61 -1.23 -9.48 -1.00
CA VAL A 61 -2.36 -10.05 -1.76
C VAL A 61 -3.69 -9.42 -1.33
N LEU A 62 -3.97 -9.39 -0.01
CA LEU A 62 -5.17 -8.77 0.53
C LEU A 62 -5.24 -7.28 0.22
N THR A 63 -4.11 -6.57 0.30
CA THR A 63 -4.03 -5.14 -0.05
C THR A 63 -4.36 -4.92 -1.53
N ALA A 64 -3.87 -5.79 -2.43
CA ALA A 64 -4.18 -5.71 -3.86
C ALA A 64 -5.69 -5.85 -4.12
N TRP A 65 -6.32 -6.89 -3.55
CA TRP A 65 -7.75 -7.13 -3.73
C TRP A 65 -8.64 -6.11 -3.04
N ALA A 66 -8.28 -5.65 -1.84
CA ALA A 66 -9.02 -4.60 -1.15
C ALA A 66 -9.03 -3.29 -1.96
N ARG A 67 -7.87 -2.87 -2.48
CA ARG A 67 -7.77 -1.69 -3.34
C ARG A 67 -8.56 -1.86 -4.63
N PHE A 68 -8.49 -3.04 -5.24
CA PHE A 68 -9.29 -3.35 -6.43
C PHE A 68 -10.79 -3.29 -6.14
N LEU A 69 -11.24 -3.83 -5.01
CA LEU A 69 -12.64 -3.79 -4.59
C LEU A 69 -13.12 -2.35 -4.39
N PHE A 70 -12.34 -1.48 -3.74
CA PHE A 70 -12.68 -0.07 -3.61
C PHE A 70 -12.85 0.62 -4.97
N ILE A 71 -12.03 0.27 -5.96
CA ILE A 71 -12.14 0.83 -7.31
C ILE A 71 -13.43 0.34 -7.99
N VAL A 72 -13.68 -0.98 -8.00
CA VAL A 72 -14.85 -1.56 -8.68
C VAL A 72 -16.15 -1.10 -8.03
N VAL A 73 -16.25 -1.20 -6.71
CA VAL A 73 -17.44 -0.76 -5.96
C VAL A 73 -17.61 0.74 -6.09
N GLY A 74 -16.54 1.52 -5.93
CA GLY A 74 -16.59 2.98 -6.05
C GLY A 74 -17.07 3.44 -7.43
N LEU A 75 -16.52 2.87 -8.51
CA LEU A 75 -16.95 3.20 -9.88
C LEU A 75 -18.39 2.76 -10.16
N GLY A 76 -18.78 1.56 -9.71
CA GLY A 76 -20.15 1.09 -9.82
C GLY A 76 -21.13 2.00 -9.08
N SER A 77 -20.82 2.34 -7.83
CA SER A 77 -21.63 3.25 -7.02
C SER A 77 -21.74 4.64 -7.61
N LEU A 78 -20.67 5.17 -8.23
CA LEU A 78 -20.73 6.44 -8.96
C LEU A 78 -21.65 6.35 -10.17
N LEU A 79 -21.52 5.30 -10.99
CA LEU A 79 -22.34 5.12 -12.19
C LEU A 79 -23.83 4.96 -11.84
N PHE A 80 -24.15 4.02 -10.96
CA PHE A 80 -25.54 3.76 -10.55
C PHE A 80 -26.11 4.92 -9.74
N GLY A 81 -25.29 5.59 -8.92
CA GLY A 81 -25.69 6.79 -8.19
C GLY A 81 -26.03 7.95 -9.12
N PHE A 82 -25.25 8.12 -10.19
CA PHE A 82 -25.52 9.14 -11.22
C PHE A 82 -26.83 8.84 -11.97
N ILE A 83 -27.08 7.59 -12.36
CA ILE A 83 -28.34 7.18 -13.00
C ILE A 83 -29.52 7.48 -12.08
N ALA A 84 -29.47 7.02 -10.82
CA ALA A 84 -30.53 7.28 -9.84
C ALA A 84 -30.75 8.79 -9.56
N PHE A 85 -29.69 9.59 -9.64
CA PHE A 85 -29.79 11.05 -9.53
C PHE A 85 -30.54 11.65 -10.73
N THR A 86 -30.25 11.21 -11.96
CA THR A 86 -30.96 11.68 -13.16
C THR A 86 -32.44 11.29 -13.18
N GLU A 87 -32.78 10.16 -12.56
CA GLU A 87 -34.16 9.68 -12.40
C GLU A 87 -34.90 10.37 -11.24
N MET A 88 -34.24 11.30 -10.53
CA MET A 88 -34.78 11.98 -9.35
C MET A 88 -35.23 11.01 -8.24
N GLU A 89 -34.50 9.90 -8.04
CA GLU A 89 -34.71 8.93 -6.95
C GLU A 89 -33.72 9.18 -5.78
N PRO A 90 -33.91 10.21 -4.93
CA PRO A 90 -32.93 10.56 -3.90
C PRO A 90 -32.69 9.43 -2.89
N GLY A 91 -33.69 8.59 -2.64
CA GLY A 91 -33.58 7.43 -1.73
C GLY A 91 -32.53 6.40 -2.16
N ARG A 92 -32.19 6.34 -3.46
CA ARG A 92 -31.15 5.44 -4.00
C ARG A 92 -29.87 6.20 -4.32
N ALA A 93 -29.97 7.43 -4.82
CA ALA A 93 -28.82 8.25 -5.16
C ALA A 93 -27.93 8.57 -3.93
N ILE A 94 -28.53 8.91 -2.79
CA ILE A 94 -27.79 9.26 -1.57
C ILE A 94 -26.92 8.10 -1.04
N PRO A 95 -27.45 6.89 -0.76
CA PRO A 95 -26.62 5.80 -0.25
C PRO A 95 -25.53 5.38 -1.22
N LEU A 96 -25.78 5.42 -2.53
CA LEU A 96 -24.77 5.15 -3.56
C LEU A 96 -23.67 6.21 -3.58
N GLY A 97 -24.04 7.49 -3.45
CA GLY A 97 -23.08 8.59 -3.32
C GLY A 97 -22.21 8.45 -2.08
N VAL A 98 -22.80 8.13 -0.92
CA VAL A 98 -22.06 7.89 0.33
C VAL A 98 -21.11 6.70 0.19
N LEU A 99 -21.57 5.59 -0.42
CA LEU A 99 -20.75 4.41 -0.65
C LEU A 99 -19.56 4.72 -1.58
N ALA A 100 -19.77 5.51 -2.63
CA ALA A 100 -18.69 5.96 -3.52
C ALA A 100 -17.64 6.78 -2.76
N LEU A 101 -18.08 7.74 -1.93
CA LEU A 101 -17.17 8.53 -1.08
C LEU A 101 -16.42 7.66 -0.08
N ALA A 102 -17.08 6.67 0.52
CA ALA A 102 -16.43 5.72 1.42
C ALA A 102 -15.36 4.89 0.70
N CYS A 103 -15.61 4.45 -0.54
CA CYS A 103 -14.63 3.73 -1.35
C CYS A 103 -13.41 4.60 -1.70
N ILE A 104 -13.63 5.87 -2.07
CA ILE A 104 -12.56 6.83 -2.34
C ILE A 104 -11.73 7.06 -1.07
N GLY A 105 -12.40 7.30 0.06
CA GLY A 105 -11.75 7.47 1.36
C GLY A 105 -10.95 6.24 1.77
N GLY A 106 -11.53 5.05 1.63
CA GLY A 106 -10.87 3.76 1.89
C GLY A 106 -9.66 3.52 1.00
N LEU A 107 -9.76 3.85 -0.30
CA LEU A 107 -8.65 3.75 -1.23
C LEU A 107 -7.51 4.68 -0.82
N ILE A 108 -7.80 5.97 -0.56
CA ILE A 108 -6.80 6.95 -0.10
C ILE A 108 -6.17 6.50 1.22
N ALA A 109 -6.99 6.06 2.18
CA ALA A 109 -6.52 5.55 3.46
C ALA A 109 -5.59 4.35 3.26
N SER A 110 -5.90 3.42 2.34
CA SER A 110 -5.05 2.26 2.06
C SER A 110 -3.63 2.64 1.58
N TYR A 111 -3.44 3.83 1.00
CA TYR A 111 -2.13 4.34 0.55
C TYR A 111 -1.43 5.21 1.61
N LYS A 112 -2.13 5.65 2.65
CA LYS A 112 -1.57 6.54 3.70
C LYS A 112 -1.43 5.86 5.06
N TRP A 113 -2.20 4.81 5.32
CA TRP A 113 -2.25 4.15 6.61
C TRP A 113 -0.95 3.39 6.88
N LYS A 114 -0.17 3.87 7.86
CA LYS A 114 1.17 3.35 8.16
C LYS A 114 1.21 1.84 8.39
N TRP A 115 0.20 1.27 9.05
CA TRP A 115 0.13 -0.18 9.27
C TRP A 115 0.04 -1.00 7.97
N VAL A 116 -0.53 -0.45 6.88
CA VAL A 116 -0.54 -1.13 5.58
C VAL A 116 0.75 -0.85 4.82
N THR A 117 1.21 0.41 4.86
CA THR A 117 2.26 0.87 3.96
C THR A 117 3.67 0.66 4.48
N HIS A 118 3.90 0.55 5.79
CA HIS A 118 5.22 0.43 6.39
C HIS A 118 5.37 -0.91 7.11
N ALA A 119 6.55 -1.52 6.96
CA ALA A 119 6.90 -2.72 7.69
C ALA A 119 7.20 -2.39 9.16
N SER A 120 6.74 -3.24 10.09
CA SER A 120 7.27 -3.20 11.45
C SER A 120 8.75 -3.58 11.46
N PRO A 121 9.54 -3.19 12.48
CA PRO A 121 10.95 -3.52 12.55
C PRO A 121 11.22 -5.03 12.42
N GLU A 122 10.41 -5.86 13.09
CA GLU A 122 10.52 -7.32 13.06
C GLU A 122 10.24 -7.84 11.65
N ARG A 123 9.14 -7.37 11.05
CA ARG A 123 8.74 -7.77 9.70
C ARG A 123 9.77 -7.35 8.65
N ALA A 124 10.37 -6.17 8.82
CA ALA A 124 11.42 -5.68 7.92
C ALA A 124 12.67 -6.56 7.98
N LEU A 125 13.04 -7.05 9.17
CA LEU A 125 14.16 -7.97 9.34
C LEU A 125 13.87 -9.35 8.72
N GLU A 126 12.67 -9.88 8.92
CA GLU A 126 12.24 -11.14 8.27
C GLU A 126 12.35 -11.05 6.75
N ILE A 127 11.81 -9.97 6.16
CA ILE A 127 11.85 -9.75 4.71
C ILE A 127 13.30 -9.59 4.23
N ALA A 128 14.15 -8.88 4.97
CA ALA A 128 15.56 -8.70 4.62
C ALA A 128 16.33 -10.03 4.67
N GLN A 129 16.07 -10.87 5.68
CA GLN A 129 16.68 -12.20 5.77
C GLN A 129 16.23 -13.11 4.63
N GLU A 130 14.93 -13.11 4.32
CA GLU A 130 14.36 -13.88 3.23
C GLU A 130 14.89 -13.44 1.86
N ALA A 131 15.10 -12.13 1.68
CA ALA A 131 15.72 -11.59 0.48
C ALA A 131 17.24 -11.82 0.41
N GLY A 132 17.84 -12.53 1.38
CA GLY A 132 19.26 -12.84 1.39
C GLY A 132 20.17 -11.62 1.59
N ILE A 133 19.67 -10.57 2.25
CA ILE A 133 20.48 -9.39 2.58
C ILE A 133 21.57 -9.80 3.56
N GLY A 134 22.82 -9.43 3.26
CA GLY A 134 23.97 -9.77 4.11
C GLY A 134 23.88 -9.15 5.52
N GLU A 135 24.65 -9.72 6.45
CA GLU A 135 24.68 -9.31 7.86
C GLU A 135 24.92 -7.80 8.06
N GLU A 136 25.78 -7.20 7.23
CA GLU A 136 26.02 -5.75 7.26
C GLU A 136 24.77 -4.92 6.93
N GLY A 137 23.99 -5.36 5.94
CA GLY A 137 22.73 -4.72 5.56
C GLY A 137 21.65 -4.88 6.63
N ILE A 138 21.58 -6.06 7.25
CA ILE A 138 20.67 -6.31 8.39
C ILE A 138 21.07 -5.44 9.59
N ALA A 139 22.36 -5.32 9.90
CA ALA A 139 22.85 -4.47 10.97
C ALA A 139 22.56 -2.98 10.71
N GLN A 140 22.70 -2.52 9.46
CA GLN A 140 22.30 -1.18 9.05
C GLN A 140 20.79 -0.96 9.24
N LEU A 141 19.96 -1.92 8.85
CA LEU A 141 18.52 -1.86 9.00
C LEU A 141 18.09 -1.74 10.48
N ARG A 142 18.70 -2.54 11.37
CA ARG A 142 18.48 -2.43 12.83
C ARG A 142 18.83 -1.04 13.35
N ARG A 143 19.96 -0.47 12.93
CA ARG A 143 20.37 0.89 13.34
C ARG A 143 19.37 1.96 12.88
N MET A 144 18.84 1.84 11.65
CA MET A 144 17.84 2.79 11.14
C MET A 144 16.55 2.75 11.95
N TYR A 145 16.04 1.56 12.26
CA TYR A 145 14.83 1.42 13.08
C TYR A 145 15.05 1.87 14.53
N ALA A 146 16.18 1.53 15.15
CA ALA A 146 16.53 1.99 16.50
C ALA A 146 16.67 3.52 16.58
N ALA A 147 17.27 4.15 15.57
CA ALA A 147 17.36 5.61 15.49
C ALA A 147 15.99 6.28 15.31
N SER A 148 15.11 5.69 14.50
CA SER A 148 13.73 6.16 14.33
C SER A 148 12.93 6.06 15.63
N GLU A 149 13.10 4.98 16.39
CA GLU A 149 12.45 4.80 17.69
C GLU A 149 12.97 5.85 18.69
N ALA A 150 14.29 6.02 18.79
CA ALA A 150 14.91 7.02 19.66
C ALA A 150 14.45 8.46 19.33
N ALA A 151 14.32 8.82 18.05
CA ALA A 151 13.80 10.13 17.64
C ALA A 151 12.33 10.34 18.03
N THR A 152 11.53 9.26 17.97
CA THR A 152 10.11 9.31 18.37
C THR A 152 9.98 9.52 19.88
N VAL A 153 10.82 8.86 20.69
CA VAL A 153 10.86 9.00 22.15
C VAL A 153 11.44 10.36 22.58
N ALA A 154 12.43 10.88 21.85
CA ALA A 154 13.09 12.16 22.12
C ALA A 154 12.27 13.39 21.71
N THR A 155 11.02 13.23 21.28
CA THR A 155 10.10 14.35 21.01
C THR A 155 9.10 14.56 22.17
N PRO A 156 9.50 15.03 23.37
CA PRO A 156 8.59 15.80 24.18
C PRO A 156 8.45 17.18 23.53
N ALA A 157 7.22 17.64 23.31
CA ALA A 157 6.95 19.00 22.86
C ALA A 157 7.67 19.98 23.80
N GLN A 158 8.75 20.61 23.33
CA GLN A 158 9.36 21.73 24.04
C GLN A 158 8.29 22.82 24.11
N PRO A 159 7.84 23.24 25.31
CA PRO A 159 6.92 24.34 25.44
C PRO A 159 7.55 25.57 24.78
N TRP A 160 6.84 26.15 23.80
CA TRP A 160 7.30 27.36 23.14
C TRP A 160 7.51 28.47 24.17
N THR A 161 8.74 28.98 24.28
CA THR A 161 9.06 30.18 25.06
C THR A 161 9.10 31.39 24.12
N PRO A 162 8.26 32.42 24.36
CA PRO A 162 8.35 33.67 23.60
C PRO A 162 9.71 34.35 23.84
N PRO A 163 10.26 35.05 22.84
CA PRO A 163 11.41 35.92 23.05
C PRO A 163 11.02 37.07 24.00
N GLU A 164 11.84 37.32 25.02
CA GLU A 164 11.69 38.49 25.89
C GLU A 164 11.90 39.76 25.05
N SER A 165 10.90 40.65 25.08
CA SER A 165 10.85 41.93 24.38
C SER A 165 11.69 43.00 25.05
#